data_AF-A0A1I0N4B7-F1
#
_entry.id   AF-A0A1I0N4B7-F1
#
_cell.length_a   1.000
_cell.length_b   1.000
_cell.length_c   1.000
_cell.angle_alpha   90.00
_cell.angle_beta   90.00
_cell.angle_gamma   90.00
#
_symmetry.space_group_name_H-M   'P 1'
#
loop_
_entity.id
_entity.type
_entity.pdbx_description
1 polymer ?
#
loop_
_entity_poly.entity_id
_entity_poly.type
_entity_poly.pdbx_seq_one_letter_code
_entity_poly.pdbx_strand_id
1 'polypeptide(L)'
;MPPTTTTPWPGSCSSRDWAAKGFNLLGIRATIGQSYERIYRDNLLGMGVLPLQFEEGEGWEELGLDGTETFEIRGLDDGLESMAELTVVAEDEAVETTEFDVTAQVGTPAAIEYVENGGVLHLVHRRLLQEGAQ
;
A
#
# COMPACT_ATOMS: atom_id res chain seq x y z
N MET A 1 23.87 17.60 -42.78
CA MET A 1 23.24 17.47 -41.44
C MET A 1 22.30 16.29 -41.49
N PRO A 2 22.54 15.18 -40.76
CA PRO A 2 21.56 14.11 -40.66
C PRO A 2 20.48 14.46 -39.63
N PRO A 3 19.23 13.99 -39.80
CA PRO A 3 18.17 14.22 -38.82
C PRO A 3 18.41 13.42 -37.54
N THR A 4 18.22 14.08 -36.40
CA THR A 4 18.22 13.51 -35.06
C THR A 4 17.14 12.45 -34.95
N THR A 5 17.56 11.19 -34.83
CA THR A 5 16.66 10.10 -34.42
C THR A 5 16.50 10.20 -32.91
N THR A 6 15.40 10.78 -32.44
CA THR A 6 14.98 10.63 -31.05
C THR A 6 14.45 9.21 -30.89
N THR A 7 15.26 8.33 -30.31
CA THR A 7 14.80 7.04 -29.81
C THR A 7 13.82 7.30 -28.67
N PRO A 8 12.56 6.81 -28.70
CA PRO A 8 11.73 6.84 -27.51
C PRO A 8 12.36 5.91 -26.48
N TRP A 9 12.58 6.42 -25.27
CA TRP A 9 12.99 5.63 -24.11
C TRP A 9 12.08 4.40 -23.96
N PRO A 10 12.60 3.16 -23.94
CA PRO A 10 11.82 2.02 -23.50
C PRO A 10 11.76 2.06 -21.97
N GLY A 11 10.87 2.89 -21.45
CA GLY A 11 10.71 3.11 -20.00
C GLY A 11 9.29 3.50 -19.60
N SER A 12 8.31 3.35 -20.49
CA SER A 12 6.92 3.66 -20.19
C SER A 12 6.24 2.47 -19.52
N CYS A 13 6.21 2.50 -18.19
CA CYS A 13 5.04 2.19 -17.37
C CYS A 13 4.14 1.01 -17.82
N SER A 14 4.62 -0.22 -17.69
CA SER A 14 3.75 -1.41 -17.68
C SER A 14 4.14 -2.38 -16.57
N SER A 15 5.44 -2.56 -16.32
CA SER A 15 5.94 -3.42 -15.24
C SER A 15 5.54 -2.97 -13.83
N ARG A 16 5.14 -1.71 -13.64
CA ARG A 16 4.70 -1.15 -12.35
C ARG A 16 3.27 -1.55 -11.97
N ASP A 17 2.39 -1.74 -12.95
CA ASP A 17 1.03 -2.25 -12.70
C ASP A 17 1.04 -3.76 -12.39
N TRP A 18 2.05 -4.48 -12.88
CA TRP A 18 2.29 -5.89 -12.52
C TRP A 18 2.72 -6.07 -11.07
N ALA A 19 3.55 -5.17 -10.53
CA ALA A 19 3.96 -5.24 -9.12
C ALA A 19 2.74 -5.12 -8.18
N ALA A 20 1.88 -4.14 -8.41
CA ALA A 20 0.67 -3.93 -7.62
C ALA A 20 -0.36 -5.07 -7.77
N LYS A 21 -0.56 -5.58 -9.00
CA LYS A 21 -1.40 -6.76 -9.24
C LYS A 21 -0.84 -8.03 -8.58
N GLY A 22 0.48 -8.18 -8.57
CA GLY A 22 1.16 -9.28 -7.88
C GLY A 22 0.89 -9.30 -6.37
N PHE A 23 0.93 -8.13 -5.71
CA PHE A 23 0.65 -8.04 -4.27
C PHE A 23 -0.75 -8.53 -3.90
N ASN A 24 -1.78 -8.10 -4.63
CA ASN A 24 -3.15 -8.56 -4.35
C ASN A 24 -3.31 -10.08 -4.60
N LEU A 25 -2.70 -10.62 -5.66
CA LEU A 25 -2.73 -12.07 -5.95
C LEU A 25 -1.99 -12.92 -4.91
N LEU A 26 -1.00 -12.36 -4.22
CA LEU A 26 -0.26 -13.00 -3.13
C LEU A 26 -0.94 -12.81 -1.76
N GLY A 27 -2.09 -12.13 -1.72
CA GLY A 27 -2.84 -11.88 -0.48
C GLY A 27 -2.25 -10.77 0.40
N ILE A 28 -1.34 -9.95 -0.14
CA ILE A 28 -0.69 -8.86 0.60
C ILE A 28 -1.72 -7.74 0.81
N ARG A 29 -1.92 -7.36 2.07
CA ARG A 29 -2.93 -6.38 2.51
C ARG A 29 -2.35 -5.01 2.83
N ALA A 30 -1.09 -4.96 3.24
CA ALA A 30 -0.37 -3.74 3.56
C ALA A 30 1.09 -3.86 3.14
N THR A 31 1.74 -2.72 2.95
CA THR A 31 3.19 -2.61 2.78
C THR A 31 3.70 -1.59 3.78
N ILE A 32 4.87 -1.80 4.37
CA ILE A 32 5.53 -0.84 5.24
C ILE A 32 6.84 -0.41 4.56
N GLY A 33 7.16 0.88 4.54
CA GLY A 33 8.39 1.38 3.94
C GLY A 33 8.74 2.80 4.39
N GLN A 34 9.96 3.24 4.10
CA GLN A 34 10.41 4.59 4.53
C GLN A 34 9.79 5.71 3.70
N SER A 35 9.50 5.46 2.43
CA SER A 35 8.85 6.44 1.55
C SER A 35 8.22 5.77 0.34
N TYR A 36 7.22 6.43 -0.23
CA TYR A 36 6.54 5.96 -1.44
C TYR A 36 6.63 6.98 -2.57
N GLU A 37 6.98 6.51 -3.76
CA GLU A 37 6.79 7.30 -4.98
C GLU A 37 5.29 7.46 -5.25
N ARG A 38 4.89 8.67 -5.64
CA ARG A 38 3.49 9.09 -5.79
C ARG A 38 2.67 8.13 -6.66
N ILE A 39 3.16 7.74 -7.84
CA ILE A 39 2.43 6.87 -8.77
C ILE A 39 2.36 5.44 -8.20
N TYR A 40 3.43 4.95 -7.61
CA TYR A 40 3.44 3.63 -6.99
C TYR A 40 2.45 3.52 -5.82
N ARG A 41 2.40 4.55 -4.96
CA ARG A 41 1.42 4.65 -3.87
C ARG A 41 0.00 4.59 -4.41
N ASP A 42 -0.32 5.39 -5.42
CA ASP A 42 -1.68 5.45 -5.97
C ASP A 42 -2.09 4.10 -6.61
N ASN A 43 -1.14 3.35 -7.18
CA ASN A 43 -1.35 1.99 -7.67
C ASN A 43 -1.66 0.99 -6.54
N LEU A 44 -0.95 1.06 -5.40
CA LEU A 44 -1.22 0.22 -4.23
C LEU A 44 -2.63 0.44 -3.71
N LEU A 45 -3.02 1.70 -3.54
CA LEU A 45 -4.36 2.10 -3.09
C LEU A 45 -5.44 1.59 -4.04
N GLY A 46 -5.23 1.72 -5.36
CA GLY A 46 -6.14 1.19 -6.37
C GLY A 46 -6.31 -0.33 -6.31
N MET A 47 -5.30 -1.06 -5.87
CA MET A 47 -5.35 -2.52 -5.67
C MET A 47 -5.88 -2.94 -4.31
N GLY A 48 -6.17 -1.99 -3.42
CA GLY A 48 -6.65 -2.26 -2.06
C GLY A 48 -5.54 -2.64 -1.07
N VAL A 49 -4.28 -2.28 -1.38
CA VAL A 49 -3.13 -2.50 -0.51
C VAL A 49 -2.84 -1.21 0.24
N LEU A 50 -2.69 -1.28 1.56
CA LEU A 50 -2.44 -0.13 2.44
C LEU A 50 -0.94 0.22 2.48
N PRO A 51 -0.51 1.39 1.97
CA PRO A 51 0.86 1.86 2.13
C PRO A 51 1.05 2.51 3.50
N LEU A 52 1.93 1.94 4.32
CA LEU A 52 2.30 2.41 5.66
C LEU A 52 3.72 2.96 5.60
N GLN A 53 3.90 4.17 6.11
CA GLN A 53 5.20 4.81 6.12
C GLN A 53 5.74 4.90 7.54
N PHE A 54 7.00 4.52 7.74
CA PHE A 54 7.70 4.78 9.01
C PHE A 54 7.78 6.28 9.31
N GLU A 55 7.89 6.62 10.59
CA GLU A 55 8.16 7.99 11.02
C GLU A 55 9.56 8.46 10.58
N GLU A 56 9.77 9.78 10.61
CA GLU A 56 11.01 10.36 10.11
C GLU A 56 12.23 9.91 10.95
N GLY A 57 13.18 9.24 10.30
CA GLY A 57 14.37 8.70 10.94
C GLY A 57 14.22 7.27 11.46
N GLU A 58 13.04 6.65 11.29
CA GLU A 58 12.82 5.24 11.55
C GLU A 58 12.87 4.42 10.25
N GLY A 59 13.20 3.15 10.41
CA GLY A 59 13.31 2.20 9.32
C GLY A 59 13.49 0.79 9.84
N TRP A 60 13.39 -0.16 8.92
CA TRP A 60 13.51 -1.58 9.25
C TRP A 60 14.90 -1.93 9.81
N GLU A 61 15.97 -1.28 9.33
CA GLU A 61 17.33 -1.49 9.86
C GLU A 61 17.49 -0.94 11.28
N GLU A 62 16.93 0.24 11.54
CA GLU A 62 16.99 0.91 12.85
C GLU A 62 16.16 0.17 13.90
N LEU A 63 15.03 -0.41 13.49
CA LEU A 63 14.15 -1.22 14.33
C LEU A 63 14.60 -2.67 14.44
N GLY A 64 15.64 -3.07 13.70
CA GLY A 64 16.19 -4.43 13.73
C GLY A 64 15.28 -5.49 13.11
N LEU A 65 14.35 -5.09 12.24
CA LEU A 65 13.40 -5.98 11.58
C LEU A 65 14.07 -6.74 10.44
N ASP A 66 13.92 -8.06 10.38
CA ASP A 66 14.49 -8.90 9.32
C ASP A 66 13.45 -9.51 8.37
N GLY A 67 12.16 -9.34 8.69
CA GLY A 67 11.02 -9.79 7.90
C GLY A 67 10.53 -11.20 8.26
N THR A 68 11.12 -11.85 9.26
CA THR A 68 10.59 -13.10 9.83
C THR A 68 9.47 -12.87 10.84
N GLU A 69 9.27 -11.62 11.25
CA GLU A 69 8.30 -11.25 12.28
C GLU A 69 6.86 -11.35 11.78
N THR A 70 5.95 -11.56 12.74
CA THR A 70 4.52 -11.38 12.51
C THR A 70 4.14 -9.93 12.82
N PHE A 71 3.54 -9.26 11.84
CA PHE A 71 3.12 -7.87 11.96
C PHE A 71 1.62 -7.76 12.24
N GLU A 72 1.27 -7.15 13.38
CA GLU A 72 -0.08 -6.74 13.73
C GLU A 72 -0.20 -5.22 13.53
N ILE A 73 -1.23 -4.77 12.81
CA ILE A 73 -1.49 -3.33 12.60
C ILE A 73 -2.72 -2.96 13.43
N ARG A 74 -2.56 -2.02 14.37
CA ARG A 74 -3.60 -1.52 15.27
C ARG A 74 -4.06 -0.13 14.86
N GLY A 75 -5.26 0.26 15.29
CA GLY A 75 -5.85 1.58 14.97
C GLY A 75 -6.75 1.59 13.74
N LEU A 76 -7.20 0.42 13.27
CA LEU A 76 -8.11 0.28 12.12
C LEU A 76 -9.54 -0.11 12.51
N ASP A 77 -9.82 -0.29 13.81
CA ASP A 77 -11.11 -0.81 14.31
C ASP A 77 -12.30 0.12 14.01
N ASP A 78 -12.08 1.44 14.04
CA ASP A 78 -13.10 2.46 13.77
C ASP A 78 -13.18 2.87 12.29
N GLY A 79 -12.38 2.23 11.42
CA GLY A 79 -12.22 2.57 10.00
C GLY A 79 -10.94 3.35 9.72
N LEU A 80 -10.64 3.55 8.44
CA LEU A 80 -9.41 4.21 8.00
C LEU A 80 -9.65 5.72 7.78
N GLU A 81 -8.97 6.56 8.56
CA GLU A 81 -8.97 8.01 8.35
C GLU A 81 -7.86 8.45 7.37
N SER A 82 -7.96 9.69 6.86
CA SER A 82 -6.95 10.21 5.94
C SER A 82 -5.65 10.51 6.68
N MET A 83 -4.54 9.99 6.18
CA MET A 83 -3.22 10.11 6.82
C MET A 83 -3.22 9.64 8.28
N ALA A 84 -4.00 8.59 8.59
CA ALA A 84 -4.11 8.05 9.93
C ALA A 84 -2.75 7.56 10.46
N GLU A 85 -2.45 7.90 11.71
CA GLU A 85 -1.35 7.32 12.48
C GLU A 85 -1.82 5.97 13.04
N LEU A 86 -1.05 4.92 12.78
CA LEU A 86 -1.32 3.55 13.18
C LEU A 86 -0.12 3.01 13.94
N THR A 87 -0.35 2.05 14.81
CA THR A 87 0.75 1.37 15.54
C THR A 87 0.92 -0.02 14.97
N VAL A 88 2.16 -0.37 14.65
CA VAL A 88 2.55 -1.72 14.22
C VAL A 88 3.28 -2.42 15.34
N VAL A 89 2.86 -3.66 15.59
CA VAL A 89 3.50 -4.56 16.55
C VAL A 89 4.14 -5.68 15.75
N ALA A 90 5.47 -5.75 15.77
CA ALA A 90 6.25 -6.82 15.19
C ALA A 90 6.63 -7.82 16.28
N GLU A 91 6.23 -9.08 16.12
CA GLU A 91 6.58 -10.18 17.02
C GLU A 91 7.54 -11.15 16.32
N ASP A 92 8.73 -11.32 16.89
CA ASP A 92 9.74 -12.29 16.45
C ASP A 92 9.37 -13.73 16.92
N GLU A 93 9.94 -14.75 16.28
CA GLU A 93 9.91 -16.14 16.75
C GLU A 93 10.41 -16.30 18.20
N ALA A 94 11.28 -15.40 18.67
CA ALA A 94 11.75 -15.33 20.05
C ALA A 94 10.73 -14.72 21.04
N VAL A 95 9.56 -14.27 20.57
CA VAL A 95 8.52 -13.56 21.33
C VAL A 95 9.00 -12.20 21.87
N GLU A 96 10.05 -11.64 21.27
CA GLU A 96 10.41 -10.24 21.46
C GLU A 96 9.48 -9.38 20.59
N THR A 97 8.97 -8.31 21.19
CA THR A 97 7.96 -7.45 20.55
C THR A 97 8.53 -6.06 20.34
N THR A 98 8.49 -5.59 19.10
CA THR A 98 8.88 -4.24 18.71
C THR A 98 7.63 -3.49 18.27
N GLU A 99 7.30 -2.42 18.98
CA GLU A 99 6.18 -1.53 18.65
C GLU A 99 6.72 -0.23 18.05
N PHE A 100 6.14 0.20 16.93
CA PHE A 100 6.50 1.45 16.26
C PHE A 100 5.28 2.07 15.58
N ASP A 101 5.32 3.38 15.42
CA ASP A 101 4.24 4.14 14.78
C ASP A 101 4.50 4.28 13.28
N VAL A 102 3.42 4.28 12.51
CA VAL A 102 3.44 4.45 11.07
C VAL A 102 2.30 5.33 10.60
N THR A 103 2.54 6.08 9.55
CA THR A 103 1.50 6.88 8.89
C THR A 103 0.92 6.13 7.68
N ALA A 104 -0.39 5.92 7.65
CA ALA A 104 -1.11 5.40 6.49
C ALA A 104 -1.15 6.45 5.36
N GLN A 105 -0.45 6.20 4.26
CA GLN A 105 -0.30 7.15 3.15
C GLN A 105 -1.55 7.22 2.25
N VAL A 106 -2.70 7.55 2.84
CA VAL A 106 -4.01 7.63 2.18
C VAL A 106 -4.59 9.04 2.34
N GLY A 107 -4.48 9.85 1.28
CA GLY A 107 -4.80 11.28 1.35
C GLY A 107 -6.21 11.67 0.88
N THR A 108 -7.02 10.75 0.35
CA THR A 108 -8.31 11.10 -0.24
C THR A 108 -9.42 10.13 0.18
N PRO A 109 -10.67 10.60 0.35
CA PRO A 109 -11.80 9.74 0.69
C PRO A 109 -12.04 8.62 -0.33
N ALA A 110 -11.83 8.88 -1.62
CA ALA A 110 -11.95 7.86 -2.66
C ALA A 110 -10.92 6.73 -2.50
N ALA A 111 -9.68 7.07 -2.10
CA ALA A 111 -8.65 6.07 -1.87
C ALA A 111 -8.93 5.23 -0.61
N ILE A 112 -9.50 5.84 0.44
CA ILE A 112 -9.98 5.12 1.63
C ILE A 112 -11.01 4.06 1.20
N GLU A 113 -12.02 4.48 0.43
CA GLU A 113 -13.07 3.58 -0.07
C GLU A 113 -12.49 2.42 -0.91
N TYR A 114 -11.45 2.68 -1.70
CA TYR A 114 -10.75 1.64 -2.45
C TYR A 114 -10.11 0.61 -1.53
N VAL A 115 -9.36 1.04 -0.51
CA VAL A 115 -8.69 0.13 0.44
C VAL A 115 -9.71 -0.70 1.21
N GLU A 116 -10.76 -0.09 1.75
CA GLU A 116 -11.82 -0.78 2.50
C GLU A 116 -12.58 -1.81 1.66
N ASN A 117 -12.70 -1.58 0.36
CA ASN A 117 -13.36 -2.51 -0.56
C ASN A 117 -12.42 -3.53 -1.21
N GLY A 118 -11.14 -3.55 -0.85
CA GLY A 118 -10.15 -4.47 -1.42
C GLY A 118 -9.76 -4.12 -2.86
N GLY A 119 -9.88 -2.85 -3.23
CA GLY A 119 -9.47 -2.27 -4.51
C GLY A 119 -10.61 -1.72 -5.35
N VAL A 120 -10.25 -0.86 -6.31
CA VAL A 120 -11.19 -0.14 -7.17
C VAL A 120 -12.07 -1.09 -8.00
N LEU A 121 -11.53 -2.21 -8.46
CA LEU A 121 -12.28 -3.18 -9.26
C LEU A 121 -13.37 -3.87 -8.43
N HIS A 122 -13.08 -4.22 -7.18
CA HIS A 122 -14.04 -4.83 -6.28
C HIS A 122 -15.15 -3.86 -5.91
N LEU A 123 -14.81 -2.58 -5.70
CA LEU A 123 -15.78 -1.52 -5.47
C LEU A 123 -16.75 -1.36 -6.65
N VAL A 124 -16.21 -1.21 -7.87
CA VAL A 124 -17.05 -1.06 -9.08
C VAL A 124 -17.92 -2.29 -9.32
N HIS A 125 -17.36 -3.50 -9.15
CA HIS A 125 -18.13 -4.74 -9.29
C HIS A 125 -19.29 -4.82 -8.29
N ARG A 126 -19.06 -4.47 -7.01
CA ARG A 126 -20.13 -4.43 -5.99
C ARG A 126 -21.23 -3.42 -6.35
N ARG A 127 -20.86 -2.23 -6.84
CA ARG A 127 -21.83 -1.22 -7.28
C ARG A 127 -22.70 -1.71 -8.44
N LEU A 128 -22.09 -2.34 -9.45
CA LEU A 128 -22.82 -2.90 -10.59
C LEU A 128 -23.82 -4.00 -10.17
N LEU A 129 -23.44 -4.85 -9.21
CA LEU A 129 -24.35 -5.86 -8.66
C LEU A 129 -25.53 -5.24 -7.90
N GLN A 130 -25.31 -4.12 -7.20
CA GLN A 130 -26.36 -3.40 -6.48
C GLN A 130 -27.30 -2.61 -7.42
N GLU A 131 -26.76 -2.06 -8.51
CA GLU A 131 -27.53 -1.34 -9.54
C GLU A 131 -28.35 -2.29 -10.42
N GLY A 132 -27.82 -3.46 -10.77
CA GLY A 132 -28.52 -4.49 -11.55
C GLY A 132 -29.54 -5.31 -10.76
N ALA A 133 -29.57 -5.16 -9.42
CA ALA A 133 -30.55 -5.79 -8.53
C ALA A 133 -31.79 -4.90 -8.28
N GLN A 134 -31.90 -3.75 -8.97
CA GLN A 134 -33.06 -2.85 -8.95
C GLN A 134 -33.92 -2.98 -10.22
#